data_AF-A0A368N532-F1
#
_entry.id   AF-A0A368N532-F1
#
_cell.length_a   1.000
_cell.length_b   1.000
_cell.length_c   1.000
_cell.angle_alpha   90.00
_cell.angle_beta   90.00
_cell.angle_gamma   90.00
#
_symmetry.space_group_name_H-M   'P 1'
#
loop_
_entity.id
_entity.type
_entity.pdbx_description
1 polymer ?
#
loop_
_entity_poly.entity_id
_entity_poly.type
_entity_poly.pdbx_seq_one_letter_code
_entity_poly.pdbx_strand_id
1 'polypeptide(L)'
;MTVIKISRSSIILAVVMLAYIAWSQVALYLKGEALAIEKARVLSIADHLEFWKHTFLQQHAAIDVEALKGGVRNVQLTLIEQEQMTPEQQDKVYVMYYNAPTDEQLTALNRYQSELVLSRYFYLVVNENGQVTETFWDKP
;
A
#
# COMPACT_ATOMS: atom_id res chain seq x y z
N MET A 1 -59.52 21.84 -5.99
CA MET A 1 -58.71 20.63 -6.20
C MET A 1 -57.91 20.84 -7.48
N THR A 2 -56.65 21.26 -7.37
CA THR A 2 -55.85 21.69 -8.54
C THR A 2 -55.12 20.47 -9.10
N VAL A 3 -55.54 20.00 -10.28
CA VAL A 3 -54.89 18.89 -10.98
C VAL A 3 -53.65 19.43 -11.68
N ILE A 4 -52.47 19.12 -11.13
CA ILE A 4 -51.18 19.45 -11.76
C ILE A 4 -51.02 18.54 -12.99
N LYS A 5 -51.11 19.10 -14.19
CA LYS A 5 -50.77 18.39 -15.43
C LYS A 5 -49.26 18.26 -15.54
N ILE A 6 -48.73 17.08 -15.27
CA ILE A 6 -47.32 16.76 -15.47
C ILE A 6 -47.06 16.69 -16.98
N SER A 7 -46.18 17.55 -17.48
CA SER A 7 -45.80 17.53 -18.90
C SER A 7 -44.89 16.33 -19.18
N ARG A 8 -44.99 15.75 -20.38
CA ARG A 8 -44.09 14.65 -20.82
C ARG A 8 -42.62 15.05 -20.72
N SER A 9 -42.31 16.31 -20.98
CA SER A 9 -40.96 16.88 -20.85
C SER A 9 -40.45 16.84 -19.40
N SER A 10 -41.32 17.08 -18.42
CA SER A 10 -40.99 16.99 -16.99
C SER A 10 -40.66 15.55 -16.57
N ILE A 11 -41.36 14.56 -17.14
CA ILE A 11 -41.10 13.14 -16.87
C ILE A 11 -39.75 12.72 -17.47
N ILE A 12 -39.46 13.13 -18.71
CA ILE A 12 -38.18 12.83 -19.37
C ILE A 12 -37.03 13.46 -18.58
N LEU A 13 -37.17 14.72 -18.15
CA LEU A 13 -36.16 15.40 -17.34
C LEU A 13 -35.91 14.67 -16.01
N ALA A 14 -36.98 14.23 -15.34
CA ALA A 14 -36.86 13.46 -14.10
C ALA A 14 -36.12 12.12 -14.31
N VAL A 15 -36.42 11.40 -15.39
CA VAL A 15 -35.73 10.15 -15.73
C VAL A 15 -34.24 10.39 -16.01
N VAL A 16 -33.89 11.44 -16.76
CA VAL A 16 -32.49 11.80 -17.02
C VAL A 16 -31.76 12.17 -15.73
N MET A 17 -32.40 12.93 -14.83
CA MET A 17 -31.81 13.27 -13.52
C MET A 17 -31.58 12.03 -12.67
N LEU A 18 -32.55 11.10 -12.60
CA LEU A 18 -32.39 9.85 -11.86
C LEU A 18 -31.28 8.98 -12.43
N ALA A 19 -31.18 8.88 -13.76
CA ALA A 19 -30.10 8.16 -14.42
C ALA A 19 -28.73 8.80 -14.13
N TYR A 20 -28.64 10.13 -14.15
CA TYR A 20 -27.41 10.85 -13.81
C TYR A 20 -27.00 10.63 -12.35
N ILE A 21 -27.94 10.68 -11.41
CA ILE A 21 -27.68 10.42 -9.98
C ILE A 21 -27.18 8.98 -9.80
N ALA A 22 -27.86 8.00 -10.41
CA ALA A 22 -27.45 6.60 -10.34
C ALA A 22 -26.03 6.39 -10.89
N TRP A 23 -25.73 6.97 -12.07
CA TRP A 23 -24.40 6.91 -12.66
C TRP A 23 -23.33 7.57 -11.77
N SER A 24 -23.64 8.73 -11.19
CA SER A 24 -22.72 9.45 -10.31
C SER A 24 -22.38 8.64 -9.05
N GLN A 25 -23.36 7.96 -8.47
CA GLN A 25 -23.15 7.06 -7.33
C GLN A 25 -22.24 5.88 -7.70
N VAL A 26 -22.48 5.25 -8.85
CA VAL A 26 -21.62 4.16 -9.35
C VAL A 26 -20.20 4.65 -9.61
N ALA A 27 -20.04 5.81 -10.24
CA ALA A 27 -18.73 6.39 -10.51
C ALA A 27 -17.96 6.71 -9.22
N LEU A 28 -18.63 7.27 -8.21
CA LEU A 28 -18.05 7.53 -6.90
C LEU A 28 -17.62 6.23 -6.20
N TYR A 29 -18.46 5.20 -6.25
CA TYR A 29 -18.14 3.88 -5.70
C TYR A 29 -16.87 3.30 -6.34
N LEU A 30 -16.80 3.26 -7.67
CA LEU A 30 -15.63 2.73 -8.40
C LEU A 30 -14.35 3.53 -8.10
N LYS A 31 -14.45 4.85 -7.94
CA LYS A 31 -13.31 5.69 -7.54
C LYS A 31 -12.90 5.44 -6.10
N GLY A 32 -13.85 5.20 -5.19
CA GLY A 32 -13.59 4.82 -3.81
C GLY A 32 -12.86 3.48 -3.70
N GLU A 33 -13.30 2.49 -4.48
CA GLU A 33 -12.64 1.17 -4.56
C GLU A 33 -11.21 1.28 -5.10
N ALA A 34 -11.02 2.01 -6.21
CA ALA A 34 -9.69 2.26 -6.77
C ALA A 34 -8.77 2.98 -5.78
N LEU A 35 -9.28 3.95 -5.02
CA LEU A 35 -8.53 4.64 -3.97
C LEU A 35 -8.16 3.69 -2.81
N ALA A 36 -9.06 2.81 -2.40
CA ALA A 36 -8.78 1.83 -1.36
C ALA A 36 -7.68 0.85 -1.77
N ILE A 37 -7.72 0.36 -3.01
CA ILE A 37 -6.66 -0.47 -3.60
C ILE A 37 -5.33 0.27 -3.62
N GLU A 38 -5.32 1.53 -4.03
CA GLU A 38 -4.11 2.35 -4.10
C GLU A 38 -3.52 2.61 -2.71
N LYS A 39 -4.35 2.92 -1.71
CA LYS A 39 -3.92 3.06 -0.30
C LYS A 39 -3.29 1.76 0.21
N ALA A 40 -3.91 0.61 -0.05
CA ALA A 40 -3.36 -0.68 0.34
C ALA A 40 -2.02 -0.97 -0.34
N ARG A 41 -1.86 -0.60 -1.62
CA ARG A 41 -0.59 -0.73 -2.35
C ARG A 41 0.51 0.12 -1.73
N VAL A 42 0.23 1.39 -1.42
CA VAL A 42 1.21 2.30 -0.82
C VAL A 42 1.64 1.82 0.56
N LEU A 43 0.70 1.37 1.38
CA LEU A 43 1.02 0.73 2.66
C LEU A 43 1.94 -0.47 2.50
N SER A 44 1.65 -1.36 1.54
CA SER A 44 2.49 -2.53 1.28
C SER A 44 3.91 -2.13 0.86
N ILE A 45 4.06 -1.09 0.03
CA ILE A 45 5.37 -0.56 -0.37
C ILE A 45 6.12 0.01 0.84
N ALA A 46 5.46 0.86 1.65
CA ALA A 46 6.07 1.46 2.83
C ALA A 46 6.53 0.41 3.84
N ASP A 47 5.70 -0.60 4.08
CA ASP A 47 5.98 -1.73 4.95
C ASP A 47 7.19 -2.55 4.45
N HIS A 48 7.28 -2.82 3.15
CA HIS A 48 8.48 -3.46 2.58
C HIS A 48 9.74 -2.60 2.76
N LEU A 49 9.65 -1.30 2.52
CA LEU A 49 10.79 -0.41 2.65
C LEU A 49 11.30 -0.34 4.10
N GLU A 50 10.40 -0.20 5.07
CA GLU A 50 10.79 -0.17 6.49
C GLU A 50 11.38 -1.51 6.96
N PHE A 51 10.83 -2.64 6.51
CA PHE A 51 11.41 -3.96 6.78
C PHE A 51 12.85 -4.08 6.27
N TRP A 52 13.09 -3.68 5.02
CA TRP A 52 14.42 -3.76 4.41
C TRP A 52 15.39 -2.75 5.01
N LYS A 53 14.94 -1.54 5.30
CA LYS A 53 15.73 -0.53 6.02
C LYS A 53 16.19 -1.08 7.37
N HIS A 54 15.30 -1.67 8.16
CA HIS A 54 15.65 -2.29 9.43
C HIS A 54 16.67 -3.43 9.25
N THR A 55 16.40 -4.33 8.30
CA THR A 55 17.28 -5.47 8.00
C THR A 55 18.68 -5.00 7.57
N PHE A 56 18.78 -4.08 6.60
CA PHE A 56 20.06 -3.63 6.06
C PHE A 56 20.86 -2.74 7.02
N LEU A 57 20.18 -1.90 7.81
CA LEU A 57 20.86 -1.06 8.80
C LEU A 57 21.43 -1.89 9.95
N GLN A 58 20.75 -2.96 10.36
CA GLN A 58 21.20 -3.82 11.46
C GLN A 58 22.18 -4.90 11.02
N GLN A 59 22.04 -5.42 9.80
CA GLN A 59 22.86 -6.50 9.28
C GLN A 59 23.75 -5.95 8.17
N HIS A 60 24.97 -5.57 8.54
CA HIS A 60 25.99 -5.00 7.65
C HIS A 60 26.41 -6.01 6.54
N ALA A 61 25.58 -6.12 5.51
CA ALA A 61 25.74 -6.88 4.26
C ALA A 61 25.46 -8.40 4.27
N ALA A 62 25.41 -9.10 5.41
CA ALA A 62 25.06 -10.53 5.46
C ALA A 62 23.63 -10.73 6.01
N ILE A 63 22.74 -11.29 5.20
CA ILE A 63 21.36 -11.58 5.59
C ILE A 63 21.33 -12.87 6.42
N ASP A 64 20.97 -12.77 7.70
CA ASP A 64 20.68 -13.91 8.57
C ASP A 64 19.21 -14.33 8.41
N VAL A 65 19.00 -15.49 7.77
CA VAL A 65 17.67 -16.07 7.49
C VAL A 65 16.87 -16.37 8.76
N GLU A 66 17.53 -16.77 9.85
CA GLU A 66 16.83 -17.04 11.11
C GLU A 66 16.43 -15.74 11.81
N ALA A 67 17.27 -14.71 11.73
CA ALA A 67 16.92 -13.37 12.19
C ALA A 67 15.76 -12.76 11.37
N LEU A 68 15.65 -13.06 10.07
CA LEU A 68 14.50 -12.63 9.27
C LEU A 68 13.19 -13.26 9.75
N LYS A 69 13.19 -14.57 10.08
CA LYS A 69 11.99 -15.27 10.57
C LYS A 69 11.50 -14.76 11.94
N GLY A 70 12.42 -14.28 12.78
CA GLY A 70 12.13 -13.75 14.11
C GLY A 70 12.10 -12.21 14.20
N GLY A 71 12.18 -11.51 13.06
CA GLY A 71 12.34 -10.06 13.01
C GLY A 71 11.05 -9.27 13.28
N VAL A 72 11.13 -7.95 13.06
CA VAL A 72 10.04 -6.97 13.31
C VAL A 72 8.76 -7.28 12.50
N ARG A 73 8.86 -8.11 11.46
CA ARG A 73 7.74 -8.55 10.63
C ARG A 73 7.71 -10.06 10.53
N ASN A 74 6.51 -10.64 10.64
CA ASN A 74 6.29 -12.07 10.40
C ASN A 74 6.44 -12.35 8.89
N VAL A 75 7.60 -12.82 8.48
CA VAL A 75 7.86 -13.27 7.10
C VAL A 75 7.90 -14.79 7.03
N GLN A 76 7.31 -15.34 5.97
CA GLN A 76 7.42 -16.76 5.66
C GLN A 76 8.48 -16.93 4.58
N LEU A 77 9.51 -17.73 4.87
CA LEU A 77 10.59 -18.05 3.95
C LEU A 77 10.53 -19.52 3.58
N THR A 78 10.39 -19.79 2.29
CA THR A 78 10.40 -21.15 1.73
C THR A 78 11.62 -21.30 0.84
N LEU A 79 12.49 -22.27 1.16
CA LEU A 79 13.65 -22.58 0.33
C LEU A 79 13.18 -23.22 -0.98
N ILE A 80 13.69 -22.74 -2.11
CA ILE A 80 13.48 -23.38 -3.41
C ILE A 80 14.59 -24.40 -3.59
N GLU A 81 14.22 -25.68 -3.60
CA GLU A 81 15.15 -26.75 -3.98
C GLU A 81 15.40 -26.66 -5.49
N GLN A 82 16.63 -26.37 -5.89
CA GLN A 82 17.03 -26.36 -7.28
C GLN A 82 17.65 -27.72 -7.65
N GLU A 83 16.97 -28.47 -8.50
CA GLU A 83 17.34 -29.84 -8.87
C GLU A 83 18.64 -29.96 -9.69
N GLN A 84 19.24 -28.84 -10.14
CA GLN A 84 20.32 -28.84 -11.15
C GLN A 84 21.52 -27.94 -10.82
N MET A 85 21.88 -27.77 -9.54
CA MET A 85 23.13 -27.07 -9.18
C MET A 85 24.17 -28.02 -8.59
N THR A 86 25.41 -27.90 -9.06
CA THR A 86 26.58 -28.55 -8.48
C THR A 86 26.82 -28.07 -7.05
N PRO A 87 27.34 -28.91 -6.12
CA PRO A 87 27.49 -28.58 -4.70
C PRO A 87 28.30 -27.31 -4.39
N GLU A 88 29.12 -26.85 -5.33
CA GLU A 88 30.02 -25.70 -5.18
C GLU A 88 29.40 -24.36 -5.62
N GLN A 89 28.16 -24.37 -6.16
CA GLN A 89 27.45 -23.19 -6.65
C GLN A 89 26.04 -23.03 -6.04
N GLN A 90 25.75 -23.69 -4.92
CA GLN A 90 24.42 -23.63 -4.30
C GLN A 90 24.19 -22.31 -3.55
N ASP A 91 23.95 -21.24 -4.30
CA ASP A 91 23.23 -20.10 -3.76
C ASP A 91 21.86 -20.57 -3.26
N LYS A 92 21.57 -20.32 -1.98
CA LYS A 92 20.27 -20.67 -1.40
C LYS A 92 19.25 -19.64 -1.85
N VAL A 93 18.28 -20.08 -2.65
CA VAL A 93 17.19 -19.23 -3.12
C VAL A 93 15.96 -19.43 -2.24
N TYR A 94 15.44 -18.34 -1.68
CA TYR A 94 14.23 -18.35 -0.87
C TYR A 94 13.13 -17.55 -1.56
N VAL A 95 11.90 -18.08 -1.53
CA VAL A 95 10.70 -17.25 -1.74
C VAL A 95 10.30 -16.67 -0.40
N MET A 96 10.13 -15.35 -0.35
CA MET A 96 9.65 -14.64 0.83
C MET A 96 8.22 -14.17 0.60
N TYR A 97 7.34 -14.56 1.52
CA TYR A 97 5.98 -14.05 1.61
C TYR A 97 5.85 -13.22 2.87
N TYR A 98 5.22 -12.06 2.73
CA TYR A 98 4.89 -11.22 3.86
C TYR A 98 3.49 -11.56 4.35
N ASN A 99 3.35 -11.78 5.65
CA ASN A 99 2.03 -11.86 6.25
C ASN A 99 1.34 -10.49 6.23
N ALA A 100 0.02 -10.50 6.39
CA ALA A 100 -0.73 -9.27 6.62
C ALA A 100 -0.15 -8.53 7.85
N PRO A 101 0.03 -7.20 7.78
CA PRO A 101 0.53 -6.43 8.91
C PRO A 101 -0.44 -6.50 10.09
N THR A 102 0.09 -6.49 11.32
CA THR A 102 -0.72 -6.40 12.54
C THR A 102 -1.35 -5.02 12.68
N ASP A 103 -2.37 -4.87 13.54
CA ASP A 103 -3.02 -3.58 13.79
C ASP A 103 -2.03 -2.52 14.33
N GLU A 104 -1.06 -2.93 15.15
CA GLU A 104 0.02 -2.07 15.63
C GLU A 104 0.93 -1.61 14.49
N GLN A 105 1.30 -2.52 13.59
CA GLN A 105 2.10 -2.20 12.40
C GLN A 105 1.33 -1.26 11.47
N LEU A 106 0.04 -1.50 11.22
CA LEU A 106 -0.82 -0.61 10.44
C LEU A 106 -0.88 0.79 11.05
N THR A 107 -0.99 0.89 12.37
CA THR A 107 -1.00 2.18 13.08
C THR A 107 0.34 2.91 12.91
N ALA A 108 1.46 2.20 13.04
CA ALA A 108 2.79 2.78 12.80
C ALA A 108 2.99 3.19 11.33
N LEU A 109 2.39 2.46 10.38
CA LEU A 109 2.47 2.72 8.94
C LEU A 109 1.52 3.83 8.47
N ASN A 110 0.50 4.19 9.25
CA ASN A 110 -0.44 5.27 8.89
C ASN A 110 0.26 6.61 8.65
N ARG A 111 1.42 6.86 9.27
CA ARG A 111 2.25 8.06 8.99
C ARG A 111 2.78 8.12 7.55
N TYR A 112 2.73 7.00 6.82
CA TYR A 112 3.09 6.91 5.41
C TYR A 112 1.86 6.99 4.50
N GLN A 113 0.64 6.98 5.07
CA GLN A 113 -0.57 7.27 4.31
C GLN A 113 -0.74 8.78 4.16
N SER A 114 -0.50 9.30 2.96
CA SER A 114 -0.95 10.64 2.59
C SER A 114 -2.35 10.53 1.98
N GLU A 115 -3.28 11.44 2.30
CA GLU A 115 -4.53 11.55 1.53
C GLU A 115 -4.28 11.95 0.07
N LEU A 116 -3.08 12.47 -0.23
CA LEU A 116 -2.61 12.89 -1.54
C LEU A 116 -1.75 11.81 -2.21
N VAL A 117 -2.09 10.52 -2.01
CA VAL A 117 -1.43 9.28 -2.52
C VAL A 117 -0.89 9.35 -3.96
N LEU A 118 -1.33 10.32 -4.76
CA LEU A 118 -1.04 10.47 -6.19
C LEU A 118 0.10 11.44 -6.54
N SER A 119 0.68 12.15 -5.58
CA SER A 119 1.74 13.13 -5.88
C SER A 119 3.12 12.59 -5.51
N ARG A 120 4.09 12.73 -6.43
CA ARG A 120 5.44 12.14 -6.34
C ARG A 120 6.34 12.94 -5.40
N TYR A 121 5.98 13.05 -4.14
CA TYR A 121 6.80 13.73 -3.13
C TYR A 121 7.02 12.81 -1.92
N PHE A 122 8.21 12.88 -1.33
CA PHE A 122 8.54 12.28 -0.05
C PHE A 122 9.36 13.29 0.76
N TYR A 123 9.15 13.31 2.06
CA TYR A 123 9.94 14.08 3.00
C TYR A 123 11.13 13.25 3.45
N LEU A 124 12.25 13.93 3.64
CA LEU A 124 13.51 13.36 4.07
C LEU A 124 14.04 14.19 5.23
N VAL A 125 14.21 13.56 6.39
CA VAL A 125 14.79 14.19 7.58
C VAL A 125 16.27 13.85 7.59
N VAL A 126 17.08 14.88 7.70
CA VAL A 126 18.55 14.81 7.75
C VAL A 126 19.03 15.42 9.06
N ASN A 127 20.01 14.76 9.69
CA ASN A 127 20.68 15.32 10.86
C ASN A 127 21.68 16.44 10.47
N GLU A 128 22.28 17.08 11.47
CA GLU A 128 23.27 18.17 11.27
C GLU A 128 24.48 17.77 10.42
N ASN A 129 24.76 16.47 10.32
CA ASN A 129 25.85 15.91 9.52
C ASN A 129 25.41 15.48 8.10
N GLY A 130 24.16 15.77 7.70
CA GLY A 130 23.63 15.42 6.38
C GLY A 130 23.28 13.93 6.21
N GLN A 131 23.18 13.16 7.29
CA GLN A 131 22.76 11.76 7.24
C GLN A 131 21.24 11.64 7.34
N VAL A 132 20.66 10.80 6.48
CA VAL A 132 19.22 10.52 6.45
C VAL A 132 18.82 9.77 7.71
N THR A 133 17.95 10.37 8.52
CA THR A 133 17.42 9.72 9.73
C THR A 133 16.01 9.18 9.51
N GLU A 134 15.23 9.81 8.64
CA GLU A 134 13.84 9.42 8.41
C GLU A 134 13.32 9.81 7.02
N THR A 135 12.36 9.05 6.51
CA THR A 135 11.68 9.32 5.24
C THR A 135 10.20 9.01 5.36
N PHE A 136 9.30 9.94 4.99
CA PHE A 136 7.85 9.71 5.06
C PHE A 136 7.08 10.52 4.01
N TRP A 137 5.81 10.19 3.77
CA TRP A 137 5.00 10.75 2.68
C TRP A 137 4.01 11.83 3.13
N ASP A 138 3.83 12.02 4.44
CA ASP A 138 2.96 13.07 4.99
C ASP A 138 3.75 14.34 5.29
N LYS A 139 3.09 15.50 5.28
CA LYS A 139 3.72 16.78 5.65
C LYS A 139 4.04 16.75 7.16
N PRO A 140 5.25 17.13 7.60
CA PRO A 140 5.56 17.26 9.03
C PRO A 140 4.67 18.31 9.72
#